data_AF-A0A3N5R569-F1
#
_entry.id   AF-A0A3N5R569-F1
#
_cell.length_a   1.000
_cell.length_b   1.000
_cell.length_c   1.000
_cell.angle_alpha   90.00
_cell.angle_beta   90.00
_cell.angle_gamma   90.00
#
_symmetry.space_group_name_H-M   'P 1'
#
loop_
_entity.id
_entity.type
_entity.pdbx_description
1 polymer ?
#
loop_
_entity_poly.entity_id
_entity_poly.type
_entity_poly.pdbx_seq_one_letter_code
_entity_poly.pdbx_strand_id
1 'polypeptide(L)'
;MKHKTGTRKQWLSARLKLLEAEKDLTRRSDELARRRQKLPWVRIENDYRFDTEEGNASLADLFRGRSQLLIYHFMFGPDYTAGCPACSAIADGFNGLEVHLANHDVTLSAVSRAPLAKLQAYKR
;
A
#
# COMPACT_ATOMS: atom_id res chain seq x y z
N MET A 1 -23.92 25.73 5.50
CA MET A 1 -24.98 24.71 5.66
C MET A 1 -25.38 24.65 7.13
N LYS A 2 -26.69 24.62 7.45
CA LYS A 2 -27.15 24.32 8.82
C LYS A 2 -27.16 22.81 9.01
N HIS A 3 -26.38 22.29 9.96
CA HIS A 3 -26.38 20.88 10.30
C HIS A 3 -27.57 20.55 11.21
N LYS A 4 -28.21 19.40 10.98
CA LYS A 4 -29.25 18.89 11.88
C LYS A 4 -28.58 18.46 13.20
N THR A 5 -28.94 19.11 14.30
CA THR A 5 -28.52 18.73 15.65
C THR A 5 -29.58 17.82 16.29
N GLY A 6 -29.17 16.96 17.22
CA GLY A 6 -30.06 16.04 17.92
C GLY A 6 -29.55 15.69 19.32
N THR A 7 -30.42 15.16 20.17
CA THR A 7 -30.04 14.76 21.53
C THR A 7 -29.17 13.49 21.51
N ARG A 8 -28.46 13.22 22.62
CA ARG A 8 -27.65 11.99 22.77
C ARG A 8 -28.47 10.72 22.51
N LYS A 9 -29.73 10.67 22.95
CA LYS A 9 -30.64 9.53 22.74
C LYS A 9 -31.03 9.36 21.26
N GLN A 10 -31.34 10.46 20.57
CA GLN A 10 -31.64 10.43 19.14
C GLN A 10 -30.41 9.99 18.33
N TRP A 11 -29.23 10.51 18.66
CA TRP A 11 -27.97 10.10 18.06
C TRP A 11 -27.68 8.62 18.27
N LEU A 12 -27.83 8.10 19.49
CA LEU A 12 -27.55 6.69 19.79
C LEU A 12 -28.49 5.76 19.01
N SER A 13 -29.78 6.08 18.96
CA SER A 13 -30.73 5.30 18.17
C SER A 13 -30.36 5.26 16.68
N ALA A 14 -29.99 6.40 16.10
CA ALA A 14 -29.53 6.47 14.72
C ALA A 14 -28.19 5.73 14.51
N ARG A 15 -27.25 5.86 15.44
CA ARG A 15 -25.93 5.21 15.38
C ARG A 15 -26.02 3.69 15.40
N LEU A 16 -26.92 3.13 16.21
CA LEU A 16 -27.14 1.68 16.26
C LEU A 16 -27.76 1.16 14.97
N LYS A 17 -28.70 1.89 14.36
CA LYS A 17 -29.24 1.53 13.04
C LYS A 17 -28.15 1.57 11.96
N LEU A 18 -27.30 2.59 11.96
CA LEU A 18 -26.15 2.67 11.05
C LEU A 18 -25.14 1.54 11.30
N LEU A 19 -24.91 1.18 12.56
CA LEU A 19 -23.95 0.14 12.95
C LEU A 19 -24.29 -1.21 12.30
N GLU A 20 -25.57 -1.55 12.19
CA GLU A 20 -25.96 -2.80 11.54
C GLU A 20 -25.59 -2.82 10.05
N ALA A 21 -25.83 -1.71 9.33
CA ALA A 21 -25.41 -1.57 7.94
C ALA A 21 -23.88 -1.58 7.78
N GLU A 22 -23.14 -0.95 8.70
CA GLU A 22 -21.68 -0.96 8.71
C GLU A 22 -21.13 -2.38 8.95
N LYS A 23 -21.72 -3.16 9.87
CA LYS A 23 -21.34 -4.55 10.11
C LYS A 23 -21.59 -5.43 8.89
N ASP A 24 -22.69 -5.23 8.18
CA ASP A 24 -22.97 -5.92 6.92
C ASP A 24 -21.89 -5.61 5.86
N LEU A 25 -21.49 -4.35 5.74
CA LEU A 25 -20.42 -3.95 4.83
C LEU A 25 -19.08 -4.61 5.19
N THR A 26 -18.74 -4.70 6.47
CA THR A 26 -17.53 -5.39 6.94
C THR A 26 -17.53 -6.86 6.52
N ARG A 27 -18.63 -7.59 6.81
CA ARG A 27 -18.74 -9.01 6.41
C ARG A 27 -18.61 -9.23 4.91
N ARG A 28 -19.23 -8.36 4.10
CA ARG A 28 -19.13 -8.42 2.63
C ARG A 28 -17.71 -8.11 2.16
N SER A 29 -17.02 -7.18 2.80
CA SER A 29 -15.63 -6.86 2.51
C SER A 29 -14.71 -8.05 2.81
N ASP A 30 -14.93 -8.75 3.92
CA ASP A 30 -14.20 -9.98 4.27
C ASP A 30 -14.43 -11.10 3.25
N GLU A 31 -15.67 -11.26 2.78
CA GLU A 31 -15.99 -12.22 1.72
C GLU A 31 -15.26 -11.88 0.41
N LEU A 32 -15.27 -10.61 0.01
CA LEU A 32 -14.54 -10.16 -1.18
C LEU A 32 -13.03 -10.34 -1.03
N ALA A 33 -12.46 -10.06 0.14
CA ALA A 33 -11.05 -10.28 0.43
C ALA A 33 -10.69 -11.76 0.27
N ARG A 34 -11.48 -12.68 0.86
CA ARG A 34 -11.30 -14.13 0.67
C ARG A 34 -11.38 -14.55 -0.79
N ARG A 35 -12.30 -13.96 -1.56
CA ARG A 35 -12.43 -14.24 -3.00
C ARG A 35 -11.22 -13.75 -3.79
N ARG A 36 -10.67 -12.57 -3.48
CA ARG A 36 -9.44 -12.04 -4.11
C ARG A 36 -8.23 -12.91 -3.80
N GLN A 37 -8.08 -13.37 -2.55
CA GLN A 37 -7.00 -14.26 -2.13
C GLN A 37 -7.05 -15.64 -2.80
N LYS A 38 -8.24 -16.07 -3.24
CA LYS A 38 -8.44 -17.33 -4.00
C LYS A 38 -8.22 -17.19 -5.50
N LEU A 39 -7.93 -15.99 -6.01
CA LEU A 39 -7.61 -15.83 -7.44
C LEU A 39 -6.37 -16.67 -7.79
N PRO A 40 -6.34 -17.27 -8.99
CA PRO A 40 -5.18 -18.02 -9.46
C PRO A 40 -3.91 -17.18 -9.42
N TRP A 41 -2.83 -17.80 -8.99
CA TRP A 41 -1.51 -17.17 -9.00
C TRP A 41 -0.96 -17.18 -10.42
N VAL A 42 -0.33 -16.07 -10.81
CA VAL A 42 0.33 -15.94 -12.11
C VAL A 42 1.82 -16.02 -11.87
N ARG A 43 2.49 -16.96 -12.54
CA ARG A 43 3.94 -17.03 -12.54
C ARG A 43 4.50 -15.80 -13.25
N ILE A 44 5.45 -15.11 -12.63
CA ILE A 44 6.22 -14.06 -13.28
C ILE A 44 7.33 -14.74 -14.07
N GLU A 45 7.29 -14.60 -15.40
CA GLU A 45 8.30 -15.17 -16.31
C GLU A 45 9.30 -14.11 -16.80
N ASN A 46 8.98 -12.83 -16.65
CA ASN A 46 9.83 -11.72 -17.07
C ASN A 46 11.06 -11.59 -16.16
N ASP A 47 12.25 -11.46 -16.76
CA ASP A 47 13.49 -11.12 -16.05
C ASP A 47 13.55 -9.62 -15.77
N TYR A 48 12.83 -9.17 -14.74
CA TYR A 48 12.84 -7.77 -14.34
C TYR A 48 14.19 -7.35 -13.77
N ARG A 49 14.66 -6.18 -14.22
CA ARG A 49 15.87 -5.51 -13.73
C ARG A 49 15.52 -4.15 -13.16
N PHE A 50 16.18 -3.81 -12.05
CA PHE A 50 15.94 -2.60 -11.28
C PHE A 50 17.26 -1.90 -10.98
N ASP A 51 17.27 -0.56 -11.15
CA ASP A 51 18.32 0.29 -10.62
C ASP A 51 18.06 0.55 -9.13
N THR A 52 19.00 0.17 -8.27
CA THR A 52 18.92 0.37 -6.82
C THR A 52 20.13 1.14 -6.28
N GLU A 53 20.07 1.59 -5.03
CA GLU A 53 21.21 2.25 -4.38
C GLU A 53 22.43 1.34 -4.25
N GLU A 54 22.23 0.01 -4.28
CA GLU A 54 23.28 -1.02 -4.21
C GLU A 54 23.73 -1.50 -5.60
N GLY A 55 23.20 -0.90 -6.68
CA GLY A 55 23.44 -1.29 -8.07
C GLY A 55 22.25 -2.01 -8.72
N ASN A 56 22.50 -2.74 -9.80
CA ASN A 56 21.47 -3.46 -10.53
C ASN A 56 20.98 -4.68 -9.74
N ALA A 57 19.67 -4.87 -9.65
CA ALA A 57 19.03 -5.99 -8.97
C ALA A 57 18.02 -6.72 -9.88
N SER A 58 17.90 -8.04 -9.74
CA SER A 58 16.77 -8.81 -10.28
C SER A 58 15.55 -8.72 -9.37
N LEU A 59 14.38 -9.19 -9.85
CA LEU A 59 13.19 -9.33 -8.99
C LEU A 59 13.45 -10.24 -7.78
N ALA A 60 14.23 -11.31 -7.96
CA ALA A 60 14.54 -12.24 -6.88
C ALA A 60 15.42 -11.57 -5.80
N ASP A 61 16.35 -10.71 -6.19
CA ASP A 61 17.22 -9.99 -5.26
C ASP A 61 16.43 -9.05 -4.33
N LEU A 62 15.31 -8.48 -4.83
CA LEU A 62 14.42 -7.63 -4.02
C LEU A 62 13.79 -8.37 -2.83
N PHE A 63 13.75 -9.71 -2.82
CA PHE A 63 13.26 -10.47 -1.67
C PHE A 63 14.21 -10.38 -0.48
N ARG A 64 15.51 -10.07 -0.69
CA ARG A 64 16.52 -9.94 0.37
C ARG A 64 16.53 -11.12 1.35
N GLY A 65 16.40 -12.34 0.82
CA GLY A 65 16.39 -13.59 1.58
C GLY A 65 15.07 -13.97 2.26
N ARG A 66 14.00 -13.18 2.08
CA ARG A 66 12.67 -13.45 2.67
C ARG A 66 11.76 -14.22 1.71
N SER A 67 10.70 -14.86 2.21
CA SER A 67 9.77 -15.62 1.37
C SER A 67 8.76 -14.76 0.60
N GLN A 68 8.54 -13.51 1.01
CA GLN A 68 7.52 -12.64 0.44
C GLN A 68 8.06 -11.25 0.10
N LEU A 69 7.60 -10.71 -1.04
CA LEU A 69 7.90 -9.36 -1.50
C LEU A 69 6.59 -8.58 -1.71
N LEU A 70 6.47 -7.44 -1.04
CA LEU A 70 5.45 -6.44 -1.33
C LEU A 70 6.05 -5.35 -2.21
N ILE A 71 5.46 -5.13 -3.38
CA ILE A 71 5.85 -4.06 -4.30
C ILE A 71 4.84 -2.92 -4.19
N TYR A 72 5.32 -1.74 -3.84
CA TYR A 72 4.54 -0.51 -3.90
C TYR A 72 4.96 0.32 -5.12
N HIS A 73 4.02 0.62 -6.02
CA HIS A 73 4.30 1.51 -7.15
C HIS A 73 4.23 2.96 -6.68
N PHE A 74 5.40 3.56 -6.45
CA PHE A 74 5.51 4.97 -6.12
C PHE A 74 5.35 5.80 -7.40
N MET A 75 4.18 6.41 -7.59
CA MET A 75 3.88 7.19 -8.79
C MET A 75 4.77 8.44 -8.87
N PHE A 76 5.86 8.29 -9.63
CA PHE A 76 6.79 9.35 -9.99
C PHE A 76 7.27 9.07 -11.41
N GLY A 77 6.68 9.73 -12.42
CA GLY A 77 7.07 9.53 -13.81
C GLY A 77 8.44 10.14 -14.15
N PRO A 78 9.08 9.75 -15.27
CA PRO A 78 10.33 10.36 -15.73
C PRO A 78 10.26 11.90 -15.82
N ASP A 79 9.11 12.45 -16.19
CA ASP A 79 8.89 13.88 -16.36
C ASP A 79 8.45 14.60 -15.07
N TYR A 80 8.29 13.87 -13.96
CA TYR A 80 7.77 14.45 -12.73
C TYR A 80 8.88 15.14 -11.94
N THR A 81 8.53 16.22 -11.26
CA THR A 81 9.43 16.94 -10.34
C THR A 81 9.16 16.62 -8.88
N ALA A 82 8.00 16.02 -8.57
CA ALA A 82 7.61 15.58 -7.24
C ALA A 82 6.81 14.26 -7.33
N GLY A 83 6.80 13.50 -6.23
CA GLY A 83 5.96 12.32 -6.10
C GLY A 83 4.47 12.68 -6.10
N CYS A 84 3.62 11.73 -6.50
CA CYS A 84 2.18 11.86 -6.28
C CYS A 84 1.91 12.12 -4.78
N PRO A 85 1.09 13.13 -4.42
CA PRO A 85 0.86 13.48 -3.01
C PRO A 85 0.40 12.31 -2.14
N ALA A 86 -0.46 11.44 -2.66
CA ALA A 86 -0.91 10.24 -1.96
C ALA A 86 0.22 9.22 -1.79
N CYS A 87 1.08 9.06 -2.81
CA CYS A 87 2.22 8.15 -2.70
C CYS A 87 3.26 8.65 -1.70
N SER A 88 3.56 9.94 -1.69
CA SER A 88 4.47 10.55 -0.73
C SER A 88 3.94 10.39 0.70
N ALA A 89 2.66 10.71 0.93
CA ALA A 89 2.04 10.53 2.24
C ALA A 89 2.05 9.07 2.74
N ILE A 90 1.91 8.10 1.82
CA ILE A 90 2.06 6.66 2.16
C ILE A 90 3.52 6.31 2.48
N ALA A 91 4.46 6.83 1.70
CA ALA A 91 5.89 6.53 1.86
C ALA A 91 6.47 7.06 3.18
N ASP A 92 5.94 8.17 3.70
CA ASP A 92 6.27 8.67 5.05
C ASP A 92 6.02 7.62 6.15
N GLY A 93 5.05 6.71 5.93
CA GLY A 93 4.72 5.62 6.85
C GLY A 93 5.61 4.38 6.74
N PHE A 94 6.47 4.25 5.71
CA PHE A 94 7.24 3.03 5.48
C PHE A 94 8.26 2.74 6.58
N ASN A 95 8.92 3.79 7.10
CA ASN A 95 9.96 3.65 8.12
C ASN A 95 9.46 2.93 9.39
N GLY A 96 8.19 3.13 9.77
CA GLY A 96 7.59 2.45 10.92
C GLY A 96 7.14 1.02 10.61
N LEU A 97 6.78 0.73 9.37
CA LEU A 97 6.20 -0.55 8.94
C LEU A 97 7.27 -1.60 8.59
N GLU A 98 8.40 -1.17 8.01
CA GLU A 98 9.40 -2.07 7.44
C GLU A 98 9.90 -3.12 8.43
N VAL A 99 10.18 -2.72 9.68
CA VAL A 99 10.66 -3.64 10.73
C VAL A 99 9.63 -4.73 11.07
N HIS A 100 8.34 -4.38 11.08
CA HIS A 100 7.28 -5.34 11.36
C HIS A 100 7.12 -6.32 10.19
N LEU A 101 7.19 -5.84 8.95
CA LEU A 101 7.18 -6.71 7.77
C LEU A 101 8.36 -7.68 7.78
N ALA A 102 9.56 -7.19 8.09
CA ALA A 102 10.75 -8.01 8.17
C ALA A 102 10.64 -9.13 9.23
N ASN A 103 10.02 -8.84 10.38
CA ASN A 103 9.74 -9.83 11.43
C ASN A 103 8.70 -10.90 11.03
N HIS A 104 7.93 -10.63 9.98
CA HIS A 104 6.96 -11.57 9.39
C HIS A 104 7.45 -12.17 8.06
N ASP A 105 8.75 -12.12 7.81
CA ASP A 105 9.38 -12.69 6.60
C ASP A 105 8.86 -12.05 5.30
N VAL A 106 8.64 -10.73 5.33
CA VAL A 106 8.23 -9.92 4.19
C VAL A 106 9.23 -8.79 3.94
N THR A 107 9.64 -8.61 2.68
CA THR A 107 10.39 -7.42 2.24
C THR A 107 9.42 -6.45 1.53
N LEU A 108 9.55 -5.15 1.79
CA LEU A 108 8.86 -4.09 1.08
C LEU A 108 9.81 -3.39 0.10
N SER A 109 9.37 -3.16 -1.14
CA SER A 109 10.10 -2.37 -2.12
C SER A 109 9.18 -1.35 -2.78
N ALA A 110 9.57 -0.08 -2.74
CA ALA A 110 8.93 0.97 -3.52
C ALA A 110 9.61 1.07 -4.89
N VAL A 111 8.84 0.93 -5.97
CA VAL A 111 9.35 0.97 -7.35
C VAL A 111 8.71 2.11 -8.11
N SER A 112 9.45 2.69 -9.04
CA SER A 112 8.98 3.77 -9.90
C SER A 112 9.61 3.66 -11.29
N ARG A 113 9.04 4.37 -12.26
CA ARG A 113 9.56 4.45 -13.63
C ARG A 113 10.57 5.57 -13.85
N ALA A 114 10.74 6.47 -12.88
CA ALA A 114 11.73 7.54 -12.99
C ALA A 114 13.16 7.03 -12.78
N PRO A 115 14.17 7.70 -13.37
CA PRO A 115 15.57 7.41 -13.09
C PRO A 115 15.86 7.48 -11.58
N LEU A 116 16.66 6.53 -11.07
CA LEU A 116 16.97 6.42 -9.64
C LEU A 116 17.49 7.74 -9.05
N ALA A 117 18.34 8.46 -9.79
CA ALA A 117 18.87 9.76 -9.36
C ALA A 117 17.78 10.80 -9.05
N LYS A 118 16.66 10.81 -9.80
CA LYS A 118 15.53 11.73 -9.53
C LYS A 118 14.79 11.33 -8.25
N LEU A 119 14.60 10.03 -8.03
CA LEU A 119 13.95 9.52 -6.83
C LEU A 119 14.79 9.81 -5.59
N GLN A 120 16.11 9.62 -5.67
CA GLN A 120 17.04 9.95 -4.59
C GLN A 120 17.07 11.45 -4.28
N ALA A 121 16.99 12.30 -5.30
CA ALA A 121 16.90 13.75 -5.11
C ALA A 121 15.61 14.15 -4.40
N TYR A 122 14.48 13.50 -4.72
CA TYR A 122 13.18 13.77 -4.10
C TYR A 122 13.05 13.22 -2.67
N LYS A 123 13.74 12.12 -2.36
CA LYS A 123 13.73 11.46 -1.03
C LYS A 123 14.37 12.32 0.08
N ARG A 124 15.27 13.24 -0.27
CA ARG A 124 16.01 14.11 0.67
C ARG A 124 15.12 15.23 1.20
#